data_AF-A0A7C9TLY2-F1
#
_entry.id   AF-A0A7C9TLY2-F1
#
_cell.length_a   1.000
_cell.length_b   1.000
_cell.length_c   1.000
_cell.angle_alpha   90.00
_cell.angle_beta   90.00
_cell.angle_gamma   90.00
#
_symmetry.space_group_name_H-M   'P 1'
#
loop_
_entity.id
_entity.type
_entity.pdbx_description
1 polymer ?
#
loop_
_entity_poly.entity_id
_entity_poly.type
_entity_poly.pdbx_seq_one_letter_code
_entity_poly.pdbx_strand_id
1 'polypeptide(L)'
;MHAATRHTRPQAGFTLVEVLVTLLLLSLGLLGLAGMQGRMNTVELESQQRSQALLLLQDMASRMAANRGSTALDAYADGAALDTPQGVGRDCESLTASSTRVDRDLRAWCLALQGAAEQLSVGGNAVAQGGLIGGRGCVEALGNSRYLVTVAWQGMTPLNAPVSGLACGQGEYDGSQEGSTCTDDRCRRVVSTIVRVGAL
;
A
#
# COMPACT_ATOMS: atom_id res chain seq x y z
N MET A 1 81.38 21.89 8.08
CA MET A 1 80.43 22.66 7.24
C MET A 1 79.60 21.65 6.45
N HIS A 2 78.34 21.40 6.82
CA HIS A 2 77.42 20.51 6.09
C HIS A 2 76.39 21.37 5.37
N ALA A 3 76.46 21.42 4.04
CA ALA A 3 75.51 22.13 3.21
C ALA A 3 74.25 21.26 3.02
N ALA A 4 73.11 21.72 3.54
CA ALA A 4 71.83 21.08 3.31
C ALA A 4 71.28 21.49 1.93
N THR A 5 71.28 20.56 0.97
CA THR A 5 70.64 20.74 -0.34
C THR A 5 69.11 20.67 -0.19
N ARG A 6 68.42 21.80 -0.38
CA ARG A 6 66.95 21.82 -0.49
C ARG A 6 66.53 21.22 -1.83
N HIS A 7 65.89 20.07 -1.81
CA HIS A 7 65.14 19.57 -2.96
C HIS A 7 63.82 20.35 -3.09
N THR A 8 63.76 21.27 -4.04
CA THR A 8 62.47 21.82 -4.50
C THR A 8 61.77 20.76 -5.33
N ARG A 9 60.76 20.10 -4.76
CA ARG A 9 59.87 19.23 -5.53
C ARG A 9 59.20 20.06 -6.63
N PRO A 10 59.24 19.64 -7.90
CA PRO A 10 58.49 20.33 -8.94
C PRO A 10 57.00 20.29 -8.60
N GLN A 11 56.36 21.46 -8.56
CA GLN A 11 54.90 21.53 -8.52
C GLN A 11 54.38 20.96 -9.85
N ALA A 12 53.80 19.78 -9.80
CA ALA A 12 52.99 19.27 -10.90
C ALA A 12 51.69 20.09 -10.90
N GLY A 13 51.63 21.11 -11.75
CA GLY A 13 50.38 21.85 -11.99
C GLY A 13 49.30 20.88 -12.50
N PHE A 14 48.11 21.00 -11.93
CA PHE A 14 46.94 20.24 -12.32
C PHE A 14 46.68 20.43 -13.83
N THR A 15 46.67 19.36 -14.62
CA THR A 15 46.43 19.49 -16.05
C THR A 15 44.94 19.78 -16.28
N LEU A 16 44.58 20.56 -17.31
CA LEU A 16 43.17 20.83 -17.65
C LEU A 16 42.40 19.53 -17.94
N VAL A 17 43.10 18.51 -18.46
CA VAL A 17 42.58 17.16 -18.69
C VAL A 17 42.18 16.48 -17.38
N GLU A 18 42.94 16.66 -16.30
CA GLU A 18 42.63 16.08 -14.99
C GLU A 18 41.35 16.66 -14.39
N VAL A 19 41.12 17.97 -14.54
CA VAL A 19 39.85 18.60 -14.12
C VAL A 19 38.69 18.06 -14.95
N LEU A 20 38.87 17.89 -16.26
CA LEU A 20 37.82 17.40 -17.14
C LEU A 20 37.45 15.95 -16.82
N VAL A 21 38.44 15.10 -16.53
CA VAL A 21 38.22 13.71 -16.10
C VAL A 21 37.54 13.65 -14.73
N THR A 22 37.94 14.48 -13.76
CA THR A 22 37.27 14.50 -12.44
C THR A 22 35.82 14.96 -12.56
N LEU A 23 35.52 16.00 -13.33
CA LEU A 23 34.15 16.45 -13.60
C LEU A 23 33.32 15.37 -14.31
N LEU A 24 33.91 14.65 -15.26
CA LEU A 24 33.25 13.52 -15.93
C LEU A 24 32.87 12.43 -14.93
N LEU A 25 33.83 11.96 -14.11
CA LEU A 25 33.59 10.93 -13.10
C LEU A 25 32.55 11.37 -12.07
N LEU A 26 32.60 12.62 -11.61
CA LEU A 26 31.62 13.19 -10.69
C LEU A 26 30.22 13.23 -11.31
N SER A 27 30.10 13.68 -12.57
CA SER A 27 28.80 13.73 -13.25
C SER A 27 28.16 12.35 -13.41
N LEU A 28 28.95 11.32 -13.76
CA LEU A 28 28.48 9.94 -13.84
C LEU A 28 28.06 9.40 -12.47
N GLY A 29 28.83 9.70 -11.42
CA GLY A 29 28.48 9.31 -10.05
C GLY A 29 27.17 9.96 -9.57
N LEU A 30 26.98 11.25 -9.83
CA LEU A 30 25.77 11.97 -9.46
C LEU A 30 24.53 11.49 -10.23
N LEU A 31 24.66 11.17 -11.52
CA LEU A 31 23.57 10.56 -12.30
C LEU A 31 23.18 9.18 -11.77
N GLY A 32 24.17 8.37 -11.37
CA GLY A 32 23.93 7.08 -10.73
C GLY A 32 23.16 7.22 -9.41
N LEU A 33 23.56 8.17 -8.55
CA LEU A 33 22.88 8.47 -7.29
C LEU A 33 21.45 8.99 -7.51
N ALA A 34 21.24 9.89 -8.46
CA ALA A 34 19.91 10.41 -8.78
C ALA A 34 18.95 9.30 -9.24
N GLY A 35 19.43 8.38 -10.08
CA GLY A 35 18.65 7.21 -10.49
C GLY A 35 18.28 6.29 -9.32
N MET A 36 19.21 6.09 -8.38
CA MET A 36 18.94 5.31 -7.17
C MET A 36 17.94 6.00 -6.24
N GLN A 37 18.06 7.33 -6.05
CA GLN A 37 17.13 8.10 -5.22
C GLN A 37 15.68 7.98 -5.72
N GLY A 38 15.47 8.03 -7.05
CA GLY A 38 14.14 7.82 -7.63
C GLY A 38 13.55 6.44 -7.31
N ARG A 39 14.36 5.38 -7.42
CA ARG A 39 13.94 4.01 -7.06
C ARG A 39 13.66 3.89 -5.56
N MET A 40 14.49 4.50 -4.72
CA MET A 40 14.30 4.48 -3.27
C MET A 40 12.94 5.06 -2.87
N ASN A 41 12.54 6.18 -3.47
CA ASN A 41 11.21 6.77 -3.22
C ASN A 41 10.08 5.80 -3.56
N THR A 42 10.17 5.06 -4.68
CA THR A 42 9.12 4.09 -5.04
C THR A 42 9.02 2.93 -4.05
N VAL A 43 10.16 2.44 -3.56
CA VAL A 43 10.22 1.37 -2.55
C VAL A 43 9.67 1.85 -1.21
N GLU A 44 9.99 3.09 -0.83
CA GLU A 44 9.45 3.72 0.37
C GLU A 44 7.93 3.81 0.31
N LEU A 45 7.37 4.30 -0.80
CA LEU A 45 5.91 4.36 -0.99
C LEU A 45 5.26 2.98 -0.93
N GLU A 46 5.83 1.95 -1.56
CA GLU A 46 5.30 0.58 -1.45
C GLU A 46 5.33 0.07 0.01
N SER A 47 6.39 0.37 0.76
CA SER A 47 6.50 0.01 2.18
C SER A 47 5.46 0.72 3.05
N GLN A 48 5.22 2.02 2.81
CA GLN A 48 4.20 2.79 3.51
C GLN A 48 2.79 2.24 3.22
N GLN A 49 2.49 1.94 1.95
CA GLN A 49 1.21 1.34 1.54
C GLN A 49 1.00 -0.02 2.21
N ARG A 50 2.01 -0.89 2.23
CA ARG A 50 1.92 -2.19 2.92
C ARG A 50 1.67 -2.03 4.42
N SER A 51 2.34 -1.07 5.06
CA SER A 51 2.16 -0.79 6.49
C SER A 51 0.73 -0.33 6.78
N GLN A 52 0.19 0.58 5.97
CA GLN A 52 -1.20 1.02 6.06
C GLN A 52 -2.20 -0.12 5.84
N ALA A 53 -1.92 -1.02 4.90
CA ALA A 53 -2.77 -2.18 4.64
C ALA A 53 -2.82 -3.15 5.83
N LEU A 54 -1.68 -3.39 6.47
CA LEU A 54 -1.61 -4.21 7.68
C LEU A 54 -2.36 -3.58 8.85
N LEU A 55 -2.31 -2.26 9.01
CA LEU A 55 -3.09 -1.54 10.03
C LEU A 55 -4.60 -1.70 9.79
N LEU A 56 -5.07 -1.53 8.56
CA LEU A 56 -6.48 -1.69 8.20
C LEU A 56 -6.94 -3.14 8.31
N LEU A 57 -6.08 -4.10 7.98
CA LEU A 57 -6.33 -5.53 8.16
C LEU A 57 -6.50 -5.86 9.64
N GLN A 58 -5.59 -5.37 10.49
CA GLN A 58 -5.61 -5.61 11.92
C GLN A 58 -6.79 -4.92 12.61
N ASP A 59 -7.18 -3.72 12.17
CA ASP A 59 -8.37 -3.01 12.66
C ASP A 59 -9.63 -3.87 12.47
N MET A 60 -9.88 -4.35 11.25
CA MET A 60 -11.05 -5.18 10.96
C MET A 60 -10.98 -6.53 11.70
N ALA A 61 -9.81 -7.18 11.71
CA ALA A 61 -9.63 -8.43 12.44
C ALA A 61 -9.92 -8.28 13.94
N SER A 62 -9.52 -7.15 14.54
CA SER A 62 -9.76 -6.85 15.95
C SER A 62 -11.25 -6.57 16.23
N ARG A 63 -11.95 -5.86 15.34
CA ARG A 63 -13.40 -5.65 15.42
C ARG A 63 -14.16 -6.98 15.39
N MET A 64 -13.82 -7.86 14.46
CA MET A 64 -14.42 -9.20 14.38
C MET A 64 -14.13 -10.02 15.64
N ALA A 65 -12.89 -10.00 16.13
CA ALA A 65 -12.50 -10.70 17.35
C ALA A 65 -13.16 -10.14 18.63
N ALA A 66 -13.53 -8.86 18.65
CA ALA A 66 -14.26 -8.25 19.76
C ALA A 66 -15.76 -8.61 19.75
N ASN A 67 -16.30 -8.97 18.60
CA ASN A 67 -17.71 -9.30 18.38
C ASN A 67 -18.01 -10.80 18.56
N ARG A 68 -17.51 -11.43 19.64
CA ARG A 68 -17.63 -12.90 19.88
C ARG A 68 -19.02 -13.44 20.24
N GLY A 69 -20.06 -12.60 20.26
CA GLY A 69 -21.43 -13.08 20.50
C GLY A 69 -21.97 -13.78 19.26
N SER A 70 -22.58 -14.96 19.42
CA SER A 70 -23.04 -15.83 18.31
C SER A 70 -23.88 -15.10 17.25
N THR A 71 -24.74 -14.16 17.65
CA THR A 71 -25.61 -13.40 16.72
C THR A 71 -24.89 -12.31 15.92
N ALA A 72 -23.73 -11.83 16.36
CA ALA A 72 -22.96 -10.82 15.63
C ALA A 72 -22.11 -11.43 14.50
N LEU A 73 -21.80 -12.73 14.57
CA LEU A 73 -21.02 -13.45 13.57
C LEU A 73 -21.85 -13.96 12.41
N ASP A 74 -23.05 -14.44 12.70
CA ASP A 74 -24.05 -14.68 11.68
C ASP A 74 -24.39 -13.37 10.96
N ALA A 75 -24.38 -12.22 11.65
CA ALA A 75 -24.51 -10.92 10.99
C ALA A 75 -23.31 -10.54 10.08
N TYR A 76 -22.09 -11.03 10.37
CA TYR A 76 -20.98 -10.95 9.41
C TYR A 76 -21.12 -11.93 8.25
N ALA A 77 -21.99 -12.95 8.34
CA ALA A 77 -22.31 -13.96 7.33
C ALA A 77 -23.64 -13.68 6.55
N ASP A 78 -24.54 -12.87 7.12
CA ASP A 78 -25.84 -12.47 6.56
C ASP A 78 -25.86 -11.01 6.11
N GLY A 79 -24.91 -10.18 6.59
CA GLY A 79 -24.76 -8.81 6.10
C GLY A 79 -24.45 -8.82 4.60
N ALA A 80 -24.96 -7.82 3.87
CA ALA A 80 -24.74 -7.61 2.43
C ALA A 80 -23.27 -7.26 2.05
N ALA A 81 -22.30 -7.79 2.80
CA ALA A 81 -20.92 -7.37 2.88
C ALA A 81 -19.91 -8.51 2.80
N LEU A 82 -20.31 -9.78 2.86
CA LEU A 82 -19.40 -10.85 2.45
C LEU A 82 -19.24 -10.84 0.94
N ASP A 83 -18.03 -11.17 0.51
CA ASP A 83 -17.62 -11.35 -0.88
C ASP A 83 -17.75 -10.08 -1.75
N THR A 84 -18.28 -8.98 -1.21
CA THR A 84 -18.35 -7.68 -1.88
C THR A 84 -17.23 -6.79 -1.36
N PRO A 85 -16.32 -6.34 -2.22
CA PRO A 85 -15.25 -5.44 -1.83
C PRO A 85 -15.78 -4.16 -1.15
N GLN A 86 -15.30 -3.90 0.06
CA GLN A 86 -15.40 -2.62 0.77
C GLN A 86 -14.34 -1.67 0.24
N GLY A 87 -14.55 -0.36 0.36
CA GLY A 87 -13.58 0.65 -0.04
C GLY A 87 -13.89 1.25 -1.42
N VAL A 88 -12.86 1.42 -2.25
CA VAL A 88 -13.01 2.04 -3.58
C VAL A 88 -14.04 1.29 -4.43
N GLY A 89 -14.95 2.04 -5.07
CA GLY A 89 -16.03 1.51 -5.90
C GLY A 89 -17.33 1.19 -5.15
N ARG A 90 -17.34 1.27 -3.81
CA ARG A 90 -18.53 1.08 -2.97
C ARG A 90 -18.99 2.40 -2.35
N ASP A 91 -20.30 2.63 -2.32
CA ASP A 91 -20.88 3.69 -1.48
C ASP A 91 -20.88 3.23 -0.01
N CYS A 92 -19.88 3.65 0.76
CA CYS A 92 -19.74 3.28 2.17
C CYS A 92 -20.83 3.93 3.04
N GLU A 93 -21.40 5.07 2.65
CA GLU A 93 -22.45 5.74 3.43
C GLU A 93 -23.77 4.95 3.42
N SER A 94 -24.02 4.19 2.35
CA SER A 94 -25.21 3.32 2.23
C SER A 94 -25.28 2.21 3.29
N LEU A 95 -24.16 1.84 3.90
CA LEU A 95 -24.10 0.84 4.99
C LEU A 95 -24.82 1.31 6.28
N THR A 96 -25.23 2.58 6.36
CA THR A 96 -26.01 3.13 7.48
C THR A 96 -27.46 2.66 7.55
N ALA A 97 -28.02 2.08 6.48
CA ALA A 97 -29.41 1.63 6.43
C ALA A 97 -29.72 0.43 7.33
N SER A 98 -28.69 -0.28 7.81
CA SER A 98 -28.81 -1.46 8.66
C SER A 98 -28.14 -1.18 10.01
N SER A 99 -28.91 -1.26 11.10
CA SER A 99 -28.56 -0.67 12.42
C SER A 99 -27.66 -1.56 13.30
N THR A 100 -27.07 -2.62 12.74
CA THR A 100 -26.30 -3.59 13.51
C THR A 100 -24.90 -3.07 13.83
N ARG A 101 -24.24 -3.69 14.81
CA ARG A 101 -22.83 -3.38 15.14
C ARG A 101 -21.90 -3.71 13.96
N VAL A 102 -22.21 -4.78 13.23
CA VAL A 102 -21.45 -5.24 12.05
C VAL A 102 -21.48 -4.20 10.95
N ASP A 103 -22.64 -3.63 10.65
CA ASP A 103 -22.79 -2.60 9.63
C ASP A 103 -21.98 -1.34 9.97
N ARG A 104 -21.96 -0.95 11.25
CA ARG A 104 -21.12 0.17 11.73
C ARG A 104 -19.63 -0.12 11.58
N ASP A 105 -19.20 -1.34 11.89
CA ASP A 105 -17.80 -1.75 11.77
C ASP A 105 -17.37 -1.79 10.30
N LEU A 106 -18.20 -2.36 9.42
CA LEU A 106 -17.95 -2.39 7.97
C LEU A 106 -17.96 -1.00 7.36
N ARG A 107 -18.88 -0.12 7.77
CA ARG A 107 -18.91 1.28 7.31
C ARG A 107 -17.62 2.01 7.68
N ALA A 108 -17.23 1.92 8.95
CA ALA A 108 -16.02 2.57 9.43
C ALA A 108 -14.79 2.07 8.67
N TRP A 109 -14.71 0.75 8.44
CA TRP A 109 -13.61 0.15 7.69
C TRP A 109 -13.62 0.52 6.20
N CYS A 110 -14.79 0.52 5.56
CA CYS A 110 -14.98 0.94 4.17
C CYS A 110 -14.52 2.38 3.95
N LEU A 111 -14.91 3.31 4.84
CA LEU A 111 -14.46 4.70 4.80
C LEU A 111 -12.95 4.82 5.03
N ALA A 112 -12.39 4.05 5.97
CA ALA A 112 -10.95 4.03 6.22
C ALA A 112 -10.16 3.54 4.99
N LEU A 113 -10.65 2.52 4.28
CA LEU A 113 -10.08 2.03 3.03
C LEU A 113 -10.12 3.08 1.91
N GLN A 114 -11.11 3.96 1.91
CA GLN A 114 -11.22 5.11 0.99
C GLN A 114 -10.35 6.30 1.41
N GLY A 115 -9.58 6.19 2.51
CA GLY A 115 -8.74 7.29 2.99
C GLY A 115 -9.50 8.37 3.76
N ALA A 116 -10.69 8.07 4.30
CA ALA A 116 -11.49 9.04 5.04
C ALA A 116 -10.81 9.56 6.32
N ALA A 117 -9.76 8.89 6.79
CA ALA A 117 -8.95 9.37 7.91
C ALA A 117 -8.11 10.62 7.58
N GLU A 118 -7.77 10.83 6.30
CA GLU A 118 -6.88 11.91 5.86
C GLU A 118 -7.47 12.58 4.63
N GLN A 119 -8.35 13.55 4.85
CA GLN A 119 -9.04 14.28 3.80
C GLN A 119 -8.61 15.75 3.78
N LEU A 120 -8.34 16.25 2.58
CA LEU A 120 -8.20 17.68 2.32
C LEU A 120 -9.47 18.17 1.61
N SER A 121 -10.05 19.26 2.09
CA SER A 121 -11.12 19.94 1.37
C SER A 121 -10.52 20.80 0.26
N VAL A 122 -10.76 20.42 -1.00
CA VAL A 122 -10.36 21.18 -2.17
C VAL A 122 -11.62 21.63 -2.91
N GLY A 123 -11.89 22.94 -2.90
CA GLY A 123 -13.08 23.49 -3.56
C GLY A 123 -14.41 23.02 -2.97
N GLY A 124 -14.44 22.65 -1.68
CA GLY A 124 -15.63 22.12 -1.00
C GLY A 124 -15.82 20.61 -1.12
N ASN A 125 -14.97 19.91 -1.88
CA ASN A 125 -14.98 18.45 -1.99
C ASN A 125 -13.91 17.84 -1.10
N ALA A 126 -14.27 16.81 -0.34
CA ALA A 126 -13.31 16.02 0.42
C ALA A 126 -12.50 15.13 -0.53
N VAL A 127 -11.20 15.35 -0.60
CA VAL A 127 -10.26 14.55 -1.38
C VAL A 127 -9.37 13.80 -0.40
N ALA A 128 -9.35 12.47 -0.48
CA ALA A 128 -8.42 11.66 0.31
C ALA A 128 -6.98 11.99 -0.11
N GLN A 129 -6.20 12.51 0.83
CA GLN A 129 -4.75 12.72 0.66
C GLN A 129 -3.92 11.56 1.21
N GLY A 130 -4.53 10.75 2.09
CA GLY A 130 -3.93 9.53 2.61
C GLY A 130 -4.75 8.29 2.27
N GLY A 131 -4.21 7.13 2.63
CA GLY A 131 -4.87 5.83 2.43
C GLY A 131 -4.22 4.98 1.37
N LEU A 132 -4.83 3.82 1.12
CA LEU A 132 -4.36 2.86 0.15
C LEU A 132 -4.75 3.28 -1.27
N ILE A 133 -3.82 3.19 -2.22
CA ILE A 133 -4.14 3.42 -3.63
C ILE A 133 -5.10 2.33 -4.09
N GLY A 134 -6.33 2.71 -4.46
CA GLY A 134 -7.35 1.72 -4.81
C GLY A 134 -7.68 0.77 -3.65
N GLY A 135 -7.65 1.26 -2.41
CA GLY A 135 -7.87 0.46 -1.21
C GLY A 135 -9.20 -0.27 -1.22
N ARG A 136 -9.14 -1.60 -1.14
CA ARG A 136 -10.31 -2.48 -1.06
C ARG A 136 -10.15 -3.50 0.06
N GLY A 137 -11.25 -3.94 0.64
CA GLY A 137 -11.24 -4.92 1.72
C GLY A 137 -12.38 -5.91 1.60
N CYS A 138 -12.12 -7.19 1.88
CA CYS A 138 -13.12 -8.24 1.80
C CYS A 138 -13.09 -9.10 3.06
N VAL A 139 -14.26 -9.58 3.47
CA VAL A 139 -14.43 -10.57 4.53
C VAL A 139 -15.14 -11.76 3.92
N GLU A 140 -14.47 -12.90 3.88
CA GLU A 140 -14.95 -14.12 3.24
C GLU A 140 -15.13 -15.22 4.31
N ALA A 141 -16.25 -15.94 4.28
CA ALA A 141 -16.50 -17.01 5.24
C ALA A 141 -15.77 -18.31 4.85
N LEU A 142 -14.95 -18.85 5.76
CA LEU A 142 -14.24 -20.13 5.58
C LEU A 142 -14.96 -21.31 6.26
N GLY A 143 -16.14 -21.07 6.83
CA GLY A 143 -16.87 -22.02 7.66
C GLY A 143 -16.23 -22.27 9.03
N ASN A 144 -16.98 -22.94 9.92
CA ASN A 144 -16.57 -23.23 11.30
C ASN A 144 -16.14 -21.97 12.09
N SER A 145 -16.89 -20.87 11.92
CA SER A 145 -16.63 -19.58 12.57
C SER A 145 -15.23 -19.02 12.28
N ARG A 146 -14.72 -19.29 11.08
CA ARG A 146 -13.48 -18.72 10.55
C ARG A 146 -13.80 -17.82 9.38
N TYR A 147 -13.14 -16.67 9.35
CA TYR A 147 -13.30 -15.67 8.31
C TYR A 147 -11.93 -15.27 7.80
N LEU A 148 -11.80 -15.18 6.49
CA LEU A 148 -10.63 -14.62 5.84
C LEU A 148 -10.88 -13.13 5.64
N VAL A 149 -10.08 -12.30 6.31
CA VAL A 149 -10.06 -10.86 6.06
C VAL A 149 -8.94 -10.60 5.08
N THR A 150 -9.22 -9.88 4.00
CA THR A 150 -8.24 -9.50 2.99
C THR A 150 -8.31 -8.00 2.75
N VAL A 151 -7.16 -7.35 2.65
CA VAL A 151 -7.01 -5.96 2.18
C VAL A 151 -6.22 -5.98 0.89
N ALA A 152 -6.76 -5.37 -0.15
CA ALA A 152 -6.17 -5.24 -1.47
C ALA A 152 -5.88 -3.77 -1.81
N TRP A 153 -4.80 -3.53 -2.54
CA TRP A 153 -4.43 -2.19 -3.04
C TRP A 153 -3.57 -2.28 -4.29
N GLN A 154 -3.39 -1.15 -4.97
CA GLN A 154 -2.55 -1.02 -6.15
C GLN A 154 -1.08 -0.85 -5.77
N GLY A 155 -0.23 -1.75 -6.25
CA GLY A 155 1.22 -1.63 -6.22
C GLY A 155 1.74 -0.67 -7.30
N MET A 156 2.92 -0.10 -7.06
CA MET A 156 3.54 0.89 -7.95
C MET A 156 4.32 0.23 -9.10
N THR A 157 4.67 -1.04 -8.94
CA THR A 157 5.43 -1.83 -9.91
C THR A 157 4.73 -3.14 -10.25
N PRO A 158 4.68 -3.61 -11.50
CA PRO A 158 4.09 -4.92 -11.79
C PRO A 158 4.92 -6.06 -11.20
N LEU A 159 4.28 -6.97 -10.45
CA LEU A 159 4.85 -8.21 -9.92
C LEU A 159 4.01 -9.41 -10.41
N ASN A 160 4.07 -10.53 -9.70
CA ASN A 160 3.20 -11.68 -9.96
C ASN A 160 1.83 -11.44 -9.31
N ALA A 161 0.77 -11.87 -9.99
CA ALA A 161 -0.58 -11.83 -9.45
C ALA A 161 -0.68 -12.64 -8.15
N PRO A 162 -1.52 -12.22 -7.18
CA PRO A 162 -1.82 -13.01 -6.00
C PRO A 162 -2.41 -14.39 -6.35
N VAL A 163 -2.27 -15.35 -5.44
CA VAL A 163 -2.79 -16.71 -5.61
C VAL A 163 -4.31 -16.71 -5.87
N SER A 164 -4.79 -17.67 -6.65
CA SER A 164 -6.20 -17.77 -7.11
C SER A 164 -7.25 -17.98 -6.01
N GLY A 165 -6.83 -18.24 -4.76
CA GLY A 165 -7.71 -18.31 -3.60
C GLY A 165 -8.00 -16.98 -2.91
N LEU A 166 -7.46 -15.85 -3.43
CA LEU A 166 -7.69 -14.50 -2.88
C LEU A 166 -8.44 -13.65 -3.91
N ALA A 167 -9.77 -13.68 -3.84
CA ALA A 167 -10.66 -13.02 -4.80
C ALA A 167 -10.76 -11.50 -4.60
N CYS A 168 -10.42 -11.00 -3.41
CA CYS A 168 -10.58 -9.59 -3.08
C CYS A 168 -9.84 -8.66 -4.06
N GLY A 169 -10.62 -7.82 -4.76
CA GLY A 169 -10.12 -6.86 -5.74
C GLY A 169 -9.52 -7.48 -7.00
N GLN A 170 -9.87 -8.72 -7.33
CA GLN A 170 -9.41 -9.38 -8.55
C GLN A 170 -9.92 -8.67 -9.82
N GLY A 171 -9.02 -8.37 -10.75
CA GLY A 171 -9.30 -7.63 -12.00
C GLY A 171 -9.48 -6.12 -11.82
N GLU A 172 -9.51 -5.62 -10.58
CA GLU A 172 -9.81 -4.22 -10.28
C GLU A 172 -8.59 -3.29 -10.35
N TYR A 173 -7.40 -3.84 -10.61
CA TYR A 173 -6.13 -3.10 -10.65
C TYR A 173 -5.44 -3.15 -12.01
N ASP A 174 -6.17 -3.61 -13.04
CA ASP A 174 -5.71 -3.56 -14.42
C ASP A 174 -5.97 -2.17 -15.00
N GLY A 175 -4.95 -1.59 -15.61
CA GLY A 175 -5.05 -0.23 -16.16
C GLY A 175 -5.90 -0.21 -17.42
N SER A 176 -6.84 0.74 -17.47
CA SER A 176 -7.78 0.91 -18.60
C SER A 176 -7.16 1.58 -19.84
N GLN A 177 -5.94 2.11 -19.73
CA GLN A 177 -5.26 2.83 -20.80
C GLN A 177 -4.40 1.87 -21.63
N GLU A 178 -4.39 2.07 -22.95
CA GLU A 178 -3.52 1.33 -23.88
C GLU A 178 -2.04 1.54 -23.49
N GLY A 179 -1.31 0.44 -23.31
CA GLY A 179 0.09 0.46 -22.83
C GLY A 179 0.26 0.46 -21.31
N SER A 180 -0.81 0.28 -20.53
CA SER A 180 -0.69 0.05 -19.08
C SER A 180 0.20 -1.15 -18.78
N THR A 181 1.12 -1.00 -17.83
CA THR A 181 1.97 -2.10 -17.34
C THR A 181 1.27 -2.93 -16.26
N CYS A 182 0.17 -2.41 -15.70
CA CYS A 182 -0.73 -3.12 -14.80
C CYS A 182 -1.75 -3.88 -15.64
N THR A 183 -1.51 -5.17 -15.81
CA THR A 183 -2.33 -6.16 -16.52
C THR A 183 -2.32 -7.46 -15.74
N ASP A 184 -3.33 -8.30 -15.92
CA ASP A 184 -3.42 -9.63 -15.28
C ASP A 184 -3.17 -9.59 -13.77
N ASP A 185 -3.71 -8.58 -13.07
CA ASP A 185 -3.55 -8.37 -11.63
C ASP A 185 -2.10 -8.22 -11.13
N ARG A 186 -1.14 -7.95 -12.01
CA ARG A 186 0.28 -7.81 -11.65
C ARG A 186 0.54 -6.63 -10.72
N CYS A 187 -0.34 -5.63 -10.74
CA CYS A 187 -0.31 -4.51 -9.80
C CYS A 187 -1.17 -4.74 -8.56
N ARG A 188 -1.94 -5.84 -8.47
CA ARG A 188 -2.70 -6.15 -7.25
C ARG A 188 -1.74 -6.56 -6.14
N ARG A 189 -1.89 -5.93 -4.98
CA ARG A 189 -1.26 -6.31 -3.72
C ARG A 189 -2.31 -6.72 -2.73
N VAL A 190 -2.02 -7.74 -1.93
CA VAL A 190 -2.95 -8.25 -0.92
C VAL A 190 -2.21 -8.60 0.37
N VAL A 191 -2.86 -8.34 1.50
CA VAL A 191 -2.54 -8.93 2.79
C VAL A 191 -3.81 -9.55 3.35
N SER A 192 -3.68 -10.72 3.98
CA SER A 192 -4.83 -11.41 4.53
C SER A 192 -4.50 -12.07 5.86
N THR A 193 -5.54 -12.26 6.68
CA THR A 193 -5.45 -12.97 7.96
C THR A 193 -6.73 -13.75 8.20
N ILE A 194 -6.61 -14.88 8.89
CA ILE A 194 -7.76 -15.68 9.29
C ILE A 194 -8.14 -15.30 10.72
N VAL A 195 -9.36 -14.84 10.89
CA VAL A 195 -9.96 -14.59 12.19
C VAL A 195 -10.82 -15.78 12.55
N ARG A 196 -10.53 -16.40 13.71
CA ARG A 196 -11.41 -17.41 14.31
C ARG A 196 -12.15 -16.77 15.47
N VAL A 197 -13.47 -16.94 15.48
CA VAL A 197 -14.29 -16.47 16.59
C VAL A 197 -14.90 -17.68 17.28
N GLY A 198 -14.49 -17.90 18.53
CA GLY A 198 -14.97 -19.03 19.34
C GLY A 198 -16.38 -18.77 19.85
N ALA A 199 -17.16 -19.85 20.01
CA ALA A 199 -18.36 -19.82 20.85
C ALA A 199 -17.92 -19.60 22.31
N LEU A 200 -18.60 -18.70 23.02
CA LEU A 200 -18.45 -18.52 24.46
C LEU A 200 -19.04 -19.73 25.22
#